data_AF-A0A1Z5JXN8-F1
#
_entry.id   AF-A0A1Z5JXN8-F1
#
_cell.length_a   1.000
_cell.length_b   1.000
_cell.length_c   1.000
_cell.angle_alpha   90.00
_cell.angle_beta   90.00
_cell.angle_gamma   90.00
#
_symmetry.space_group_name_H-M   'P 1'
#
loop_
_entity.id
_entity.type
_entity.pdbx_description
1 polymer ?
#
loop_
_entity_poly.entity_id
_entity_poly.type
_entity_poly.pdbx_seq_one_letter_code
_entity_poly.pdbx_strand_id
1 'polypeptide(L)'
;MLKRPSSDCDSIEDIELQSLTSSSATLSTTNTNKKPQFRDSLWSCCNAGPFHPSLWLSCCCPALAAAQFVHRVKWIKVSSPNFFRRMAVVCGLYALVRLLCLLAVALTDPNLDKHFHDKTDFIEPGWIYHIAAHLDSALAYVMWILTGLWLWRLRWRTRQQDRISGHCSEDMCCSFACPGLVASQLLRHTADYGQVSGRCCTRTGLDV
;
A
#
# COMPACT_ATOMS: atom_id res chain seq x y z
N MET A 1 -28.58 21.91 21.87
CA MET A 1 -28.09 21.54 20.53
C MET A 1 -26.58 21.81 20.49
N LEU A 2 -25.76 20.78 20.70
CA LEU A 2 -24.30 20.91 20.71
C LEU A 2 -23.77 20.72 19.29
N LYS A 3 -23.20 21.81 18.72
CA LYS A 3 -22.53 21.84 17.42
C LYS A 3 -21.30 20.92 17.52
N ARG A 4 -21.26 19.82 16.76
CA ARG A 4 -20.08 18.95 16.72
C ARG A 4 -18.89 19.79 16.22
N PRO A 5 -17.72 19.72 16.86
CA PRO A 5 -16.52 20.33 16.33
C PRO A 5 -16.22 19.71 14.96
N SER A 6 -16.11 20.55 13.94
CA SER A 6 -15.54 20.15 12.64
C SER A 6 -14.13 19.65 12.92
N SER A 7 -13.85 18.38 12.64
CA SER A 7 -12.50 17.84 12.82
C SER A 7 -11.55 18.55 11.85
N ASP A 8 -10.49 19.15 12.38
CA ASP A 8 -9.43 19.92 11.69
C ASP A 8 -8.63 19.16 10.61
N CYS A 9 -9.15 18.07 10.05
CA CYS A 9 -8.51 17.36 8.93
C CYS A 9 -8.80 18.01 7.55
N ASP A 10 -9.75 18.94 7.47
CA ASP A 10 -10.27 19.45 6.19
C ASP A 10 -9.57 20.75 5.71
N SER A 11 -8.81 21.44 6.56
CA SER A 11 -8.43 22.85 6.30
C SER A 11 -7.23 23.10 5.37
N ILE A 12 -6.57 22.07 4.79
CA ILE A 12 -5.33 22.27 3.99
C ILE A 12 -5.45 21.89 2.50
N GLU A 13 -6.43 21.07 2.06
CA GLU A 13 -6.50 20.60 0.65
C GLU A 13 -7.79 20.99 -0.12
N ASP A 14 -8.74 21.70 0.50
CA ASP A 14 -10.08 21.93 -0.08
C ASP A 14 -10.17 22.88 -1.29
N ILE A 15 -9.10 23.62 -1.61
CA ILE A 15 -9.12 24.63 -2.69
C ILE A 15 -8.94 24.00 -4.08
N GLU A 16 -8.40 22.79 -4.21
CA GLU A 16 -8.12 22.18 -5.52
C GLU A 16 -9.14 21.10 -5.94
N LEU A 17 -9.86 20.49 -5.00
CA LEU A 17 -10.73 19.34 -5.25
C LEU A 17 -12.11 19.69 -5.86
N GLN A 18 -12.59 20.94 -5.72
CA GLN A 18 -13.93 21.33 -6.17
C GLN A 18 -14.09 21.47 -7.70
N SER A 19 -12.99 21.53 -8.47
CA SER A 19 -13.06 21.71 -9.93
C SER A 19 -13.17 20.40 -10.73
N LEU A 20 -12.97 19.23 -10.11
CA LEU A 20 -12.77 17.95 -10.82
C LEU A 20 -13.93 16.94 -10.71
N THR A 21 -14.97 17.22 -9.91
CA THR A 21 -16.04 16.25 -9.58
C THR A 21 -17.23 16.23 -10.56
N SER A 22 -17.17 16.94 -11.70
CA SER A 22 -18.33 17.10 -12.60
C SER A 22 -18.47 16.06 -13.72
N SER A 23 -17.66 14.99 -13.80
CA SER A 23 -17.66 14.10 -14.99
C SER A 23 -17.60 12.58 -14.78
N SER A 24 -17.91 12.04 -13.61
CA SER A 24 -18.01 10.57 -13.48
C SER A 24 -19.04 10.14 -12.44
N ALA A 25 -20.28 9.94 -12.87
CA ALA A 25 -21.24 9.08 -12.18
C ALA A 25 -22.34 8.64 -13.15
N THR A 26 -22.16 7.47 -13.75
CA THR A 26 -23.26 6.68 -14.33
C THR A 26 -23.09 5.26 -13.82
N LEU A 27 -23.60 4.98 -12.61
CA LEU A 27 -23.74 3.58 -12.15
C LEU A 27 -24.89 3.42 -11.13
N SER A 28 -25.87 2.63 -11.57
CA SER A 28 -26.91 1.85 -10.89
C SER A 28 -27.49 2.34 -9.56
N THR A 29 -28.61 3.05 -9.70
CA THR A 29 -29.62 3.29 -8.67
C THR A 29 -30.53 2.06 -8.45
N THR A 30 -30.22 1.19 -7.49
CA THR A 30 -31.21 0.27 -6.89
C THR A 30 -30.86 -0.06 -5.43
N ASN A 31 -31.06 0.90 -4.51
CA ASN A 31 -31.76 0.75 -3.22
C ASN A 31 -31.52 1.97 -2.33
N THR A 32 -32.59 2.71 -2.08
CA THR A 32 -32.64 4.01 -1.41
C THR A 32 -32.51 3.87 0.11
N ASN A 33 -31.30 3.97 0.66
CA ASN A 33 -30.96 4.54 2.00
C ASN A 33 -29.61 4.08 2.56
N LYS A 34 -28.88 3.17 1.91
CA LYS A 34 -27.57 2.73 2.42
C LYS A 34 -26.50 3.76 2.06
N LYS A 35 -25.79 4.28 3.06
CA LYS A 35 -24.62 5.16 2.84
C LYS A 35 -23.59 4.42 1.96
N PRO A 36 -22.86 5.12 1.08
CA PRO A 36 -21.81 4.50 0.27
C PRO A 36 -20.77 3.85 1.19
N GLN A 37 -20.39 2.62 0.88
CA GLN A 37 -19.41 1.82 1.60
C GLN A 37 -18.36 1.32 0.61
N PHE A 38 -17.15 1.03 1.08
CA PHE A 38 -16.21 0.24 0.28
C PHE A 38 -16.87 -1.06 -0.14
N ARG A 39 -16.65 -1.47 -1.39
CA ARG A 39 -17.28 -2.66 -1.98
C ARG A 39 -17.06 -3.92 -1.13
N ASP A 40 -15.84 -4.07 -0.63
CA ASP A 40 -15.41 -5.24 0.13
C ASP A 40 -14.90 -4.82 1.51
N SER A 41 -14.89 -5.76 2.47
CA SER A 41 -14.17 -5.57 3.73
C SER A 41 -12.65 -5.74 3.56
N LEU A 42 -11.87 -5.34 4.56
CA LEU A 42 -10.41 -5.57 4.57
C LEU A 42 -10.08 -7.08 4.52
N TRP A 43 -10.86 -7.90 5.21
CA TRP A 43 -10.68 -9.35 5.33
C TRP A 43 -11.20 -10.13 4.12
N SER A 44 -11.98 -9.50 3.24
CA SER A 44 -12.44 -10.07 1.97
C SER A 44 -11.31 -10.19 0.93
N CYS A 45 -10.04 -10.11 1.34
CA CYS A 45 -8.90 -10.12 0.44
C CYS A 45 -8.65 -11.46 -0.24
N CYS A 46 -9.13 -12.55 0.38
CA CYS A 46 -9.01 -13.90 -0.16
C CYS A 46 -10.21 -14.31 -1.04
N ASN A 47 -11.18 -13.42 -1.29
CA ASN A 47 -12.36 -13.77 -2.10
C ASN A 47 -12.00 -14.16 -3.54
N ALA A 48 -10.92 -13.61 -4.10
CA ALA A 48 -10.39 -13.99 -5.41
C ALA A 48 -9.42 -15.18 -5.35
N GLY A 49 -9.22 -15.77 -4.17
CA GLY A 49 -8.27 -16.84 -3.89
C GLY A 49 -6.96 -16.36 -3.24
N PRO A 50 -6.31 -17.20 -2.39
CA PRO A 50 -5.05 -16.85 -1.70
C PRO A 50 -3.85 -16.72 -2.66
N PHE A 51 -3.93 -17.32 -3.85
CA PHE A 51 -2.90 -17.22 -4.89
C PHE A 51 -3.21 -16.15 -5.94
N HIS A 52 -4.20 -15.29 -5.70
CA HIS A 52 -4.54 -14.24 -6.64
C HIS A 52 -3.38 -13.24 -6.76
N PRO A 53 -2.94 -12.87 -7.98
CA PRO A 53 -1.78 -12.01 -8.19
C PRO A 53 -1.91 -10.64 -7.50
N SER A 54 -3.12 -10.08 -7.42
CA SER A 54 -3.36 -8.81 -6.74
C SER A 54 -3.16 -8.90 -5.22
N LEU A 55 -3.42 -10.07 -4.61
CA LEU A 55 -3.23 -10.28 -3.17
C LEU A 55 -1.74 -10.32 -2.85
N TRP A 56 -0.98 -11.12 -3.60
CA TRP A 56 0.47 -11.20 -3.46
C TRP A 56 1.15 -9.86 -3.73
N LEU A 57 0.76 -9.16 -4.79
CA LEU A 57 1.29 -7.83 -5.07
C LEU A 57 1.00 -6.86 -3.92
N SER A 58 -0.19 -6.91 -3.33
CA SER A 58 -0.56 -6.02 -2.23
C SER A 58 0.19 -6.37 -0.94
N CYS A 59 0.39 -7.66 -0.66
CA CYS A 59 1.10 -8.13 0.53
C CYS A 59 2.61 -7.83 0.44
N CYS A 60 3.23 -8.17 -0.69
CA CYS A 60 4.68 -8.05 -0.88
C CYS A 60 5.11 -6.66 -1.34
N CYS A 61 4.26 -5.94 -2.07
CA CYS A 61 4.58 -4.66 -2.69
C CYS A 61 3.40 -3.66 -2.62
N PRO A 62 2.93 -3.31 -1.41
CA PRO A 62 1.78 -2.41 -1.21
C PRO A 62 1.94 -1.06 -1.93
N ALA A 63 3.16 -0.55 -2.05
CA ALA A 63 3.49 0.65 -2.81
C ALA A 63 3.17 0.51 -4.32
N LEU A 64 3.50 -0.62 -4.93
CA LEU A 64 3.18 -0.88 -6.34
C LEU A 64 1.68 -1.09 -6.54
N ALA A 65 1.02 -1.79 -5.62
CA ALA A 65 -0.43 -1.95 -5.63
C ALA A 65 -1.16 -0.59 -5.52
N ALA A 66 -0.72 0.29 -4.62
CA ALA A 66 -1.20 1.66 -4.52
C ALA A 66 -1.00 2.45 -5.82
N ALA A 67 0.15 2.27 -6.47
CA ALA A 67 0.44 2.91 -7.74
C ALA A 67 -0.49 2.43 -8.88
N GLN A 68 -0.78 1.12 -8.94
CA GLN A 68 -1.76 0.55 -9.87
C GLN A 68 -3.17 1.09 -9.60
N PHE A 69 -3.55 1.23 -8.33
CA PHE A 69 -4.83 1.84 -7.95
C PHE A 69 -4.95 3.26 -8.50
N VAL A 70 -3.95 4.13 -8.25
CA VAL A 70 -3.94 5.52 -8.76
C VAL A 70 -4.04 5.57 -10.29
N HIS A 71 -3.41 4.61 -10.98
CA HIS A 71 -3.50 4.50 -12.43
C HIS A 71 -4.91 4.14 -12.90
N ARG A 72 -5.60 3.20 -12.24
CA ARG A 72 -6.96 2.75 -12.59
C ARG A 72 -8.02 3.81 -12.36
N VAL A 73 -7.96 4.56 -11.25
CA VAL A 73 -8.93 5.63 -10.94
C VAL A 73 -8.70 6.87 -11.82
N LYS A 74 -7.73 6.84 -12.75
CA LYS A 74 -7.37 7.94 -13.64
C LYS A 74 -7.12 9.25 -12.89
N TRP A 75 -6.63 9.16 -11.64
CA TRP A 75 -6.15 10.30 -10.85
C TRP A 75 -4.92 10.98 -11.43
N ILE A 76 -4.49 10.56 -12.62
CA ILE A 76 -3.39 11.11 -13.41
C ILE A 76 -3.56 12.60 -13.68
N LYS A 77 -4.79 13.15 -13.71
CA LYS A 77 -4.97 14.60 -13.81
C LYS A 77 -4.45 15.37 -12.58
N VAL A 78 -4.45 14.75 -11.41
CA VAL A 78 -4.02 15.33 -10.13
C VAL A 78 -2.60 14.87 -9.75
N SER A 79 -2.23 13.65 -10.14
CA SER A 79 -0.92 13.09 -9.84
C SER A 79 0.07 13.42 -10.95
N SER A 80 1.06 14.27 -10.65
CA SER A 80 2.17 14.56 -11.55
C SER A 80 2.73 13.26 -12.16
N PRO A 81 2.96 13.17 -13.49
CA PRO A 81 3.54 11.97 -14.12
C PRO A 81 4.89 11.57 -13.51
N ASN A 82 5.58 12.53 -12.88
CA ASN A 82 6.83 12.29 -12.16
C ASN A 82 6.64 11.57 -10.82
N PHE A 83 5.45 11.59 -10.22
CA PHE A 83 5.19 10.97 -8.92
C PHE A 83 5.36 9.44 -8.98
N PHE A 84 4.75 8.78 -9.97
CA PHE A 84 4.88 7.34 -10.15
C PHE A 84 6.34 6.94 -10.39
N ARG A 85 7.04 7.67 -11.27
CA ARG A 85 8.45 7.44 -11.56
C ARG A 85 9.32 7.61 -10.31
N ARG A 86 9.10 8.67 -9.52
CA ARG A 86 9.81 8.90 -8.26
C ARG A 86 9.56 7.77 -7.27
N MET A 87 8.31 7.34 -7.10
CA MET A 87 7.99 6.25 -6.19
C MET A 87 8.62 4.93 -6.62
N ALA A 88 8.56 4.60 -7.92
CA ALA A 88 9.21 3.41 -8.46
C ALA A 88 10.74 3.45 -8.25
N VAL A 89 11.37 4.60 -8.45
CA VAL A 89 12.80 4.80 -8.17
C VAL A 89 13.11 4.63 -6.69
N VAL A 90 12.30 5.20 -5.78
CA VAL A 90 12.46 5.04 -4.33
C VAL A 90 12.31 3.58 -3.91
N CYS A 91 11.28 2.88 -4.40
CA CYS A 91 11.09 1.46 -4.13
C CYS A 91 12.24 0.60 -4.68
N GLY A 92 12.71 0.90 -5.90
CA GLY A 92 13.83 0.20 -6.52
C GLY A 92 15.15 0.42 -5.77
N LEU A 93 15.44 1.66 -5.39
CA LEU A 93 16.61 2.00 -4.59
C LEU A 93 16.56 1.34 -3.21
N TYR A 94 15.41 1.35 -2.55
CA TYR A 94 15.21 0.64 -1.29
C TYR A 94 15.48 -0.87 -1.44
N ALA A 95 14.91 -1.51 -2.46
CA ALA A 95 15.11 -2.94 -2.71
C ALA A 95 16.60 -3.26 -2.95
N LEU A 96 17.31 -2.41 -3.69
CA LEU A 96 18.74 -2.53 -3.92
C LEU A 96 19.55 -2.40 -2.61
N VAL A 97 19.30 -1.35 -1.82
CA VAL A 97 20.00 -1.12 -0.55
C VAL A 97 19.73 -2.28 0.44
N ARG A 98 18.49 -2.75 0.52
CA ARG A 98 18.10 -3.91 1.32
C ARG A 98 18.85 -5.17 0.88
N LEU A 99 18.91 -5.44 -0.43
CA LEU A 99 19.68 -6.56 -0.96
C LEU A 99 21.16 -6.47 -0.58
N LEU A 100 21.77 -5.28 -0.68
CA LEU A 100 23.16 -5.06 -0.29
C LEU A 100 23.38 -5.26 1.22
N CYS A 101 22.45 -4.81 2.08
CA CYS A 101 22.53 -5.04 3.52
C CYS A 101 22.43 -6.53 3.84
N LEU A 102 21.49 -7.26 3.23
CA LEU A 102 21.33 -8.69 3.40
C LEU A 102 22.56 -9.47 2.92
N LEU A 103 23.16 -9.05 1.80
CA LEU A 103 24.40 -9.62 1.31
C LEU A 103 25.56 -9.35 2.28
N ALA A 104 25.68 -8.14 2.82
CA ALA A 104 26.69 -7.82 3.82
C ALA A 104 26.52 -8.68 5.08
N VAL A 105 25.28 -8.83 5.57
CA VAL A 105 24.94 -9.71 6.70
C VAL A 105 25.36 -11.16 6.41
N ALA A 106 24.98 -11.70 5.26
CA ALA A 106 25.34 -13.06 4.86
C ALA A 106 26.86 -13.28 4.74
N LEU A 107 27.60 -12.31 4.16
CA LEU A 107 29.06 -12.40 3.99
C LEU A 107 29.84 -12.22 5.30
N THR A 108 29.24 -11.59 6.31
CA THR A 108 29.88 -11.31 7.60
C THR A 108 29.43 -12.25 8.71
N ASP A 109 28.51 -13.18 8.43
CA ASP A 109 28.05 -14.17 9.39
C ASP A 109 29.12 -15.27 9.56
N PRO A 110 29.83 -15.32 10.71
CA PRO A 110 30.84 -16.35 10.95
C PRO A 110 30.24 -17.75 11.14
N ASN A 111 28.92 -17.85 11.28
CA ASN A 111 28.20 -19.10 11.50
C ASN A 111 27.60 -19.68 10.21
N LEU A 112 27.78 -19.02 9.06
CA LEU A 112 27.22 -19.47 7.79
C LEU A 112 27.69 -20.90 7.41
N ASP A 113 28.98 -21.19 7.59
CA ASP A 113 29.57 -22.50 7.29
C ASP A 113 29.40 -23.52 8.44
N LYS A 114 29.29 -23.04 9.68
CA LYS A 114 29.24 -23.91 10.87
C LYS A 114 27.95 -24.71 10.97
N HIS A 115 26.88 -24.26 10.30
CA HIS A 115 25.60 -24.94 10.37
C HIS A 115 25.65 -26.38 9.86
N PHE A 116 26.69 -26.75 9.08
CA PHE A 116 26.84 -28.06 8.47
C PHE A 116 27.75 -29.04 9.23
N HIS A 117 28.67 -28.58 10.10
CA HIS A 117 29.76 -29.45 10.56
C HIS A 117 29.94 -29.63 12.08
N ASP A 118 29.54 -28.70 12.95
CA ASP A 118 29.59 -28.97 14.40
C ASP A 118 28.76 -27.95 15.20
N LYS A 119 28.03 -28.41 16.23
CA LYS A 119 27.03 -27.59 16.94
C LYS A 119 27.56 -26.85 18.17
N THR A 120 28.84 -26.98 18.51
CA THR A 120 29.31 -26.58 19.85
C THR A 120 29.86 -25.17 19.98
N ASP A 121 30.24 -24.50 18.88
CA ASP A 121 30.97 -23.23 18.97
C ASP A 121 30.25 -22.08 18.24
N PHE A 122 29.36 -21.38 18.96
CA PHE A 122 28.79 -20.11 18.50
C PHE A 122 29.87 -19.03 18.48
N ILE A 123 30.12 -18.44 17.31
CA ILE A 123 31.00 -17.28 17.18
C ILE A 123 30.14 -16.02 17.18
N GLU A 124 30.46 -15.08 18.07
CA GLU A 124 29.83 -13.77 18.11
C GLU A 124 30.14 -13.00 16.81
N PRO A 125 29.12 -12.50 16.09
CA PRO A 125 29.33 -11.77 14.85
C PRO A 125 30.05 -10.43 15.11
N GLY A 126 30.85 -9.99 14.13
CA GLY A 126 31.56 -8.72 14.23
C GLY A 126 30.61 -7.50 14.21
N TRP A 127 31.11 -6.33 14.62
CA TRP A 127 30.34 -5.08 14.68
C TRP A 127 29.68 -4.68 13.34
N ILE A 128 30.29 -5.05 12.19
CA ILE A 128 29.76 -4.76 10.85
C ILE A 128 28.39 -5.43 10.64
N TYR A 129 28.21 -6.67 11.11
CA TYR A 129 26.95 -7.40 11.04
C TYR A 129 25.83 -6.63 11.75
N HIS A 130 26.09 -6.16 12.98
CA HIS A 130 25.11 -5.41 13.77
C HIS A 130 24.71 -4.10 13.09
N ILE A 131 25.69 -3.37 12.53
CA ILE A 131 25.40 -2.12 11.80
C ILE A 131 24.52 -2.41 10.59
N ALA A 132 24.86 -3.42 9.78
CA ALA A 132 24.07 -3.76 8.59
C ALA A 132 22.64 -4.21 8.96
N ALA A 133 22.48 -5.02 10.00
CA ALA A 133 21.18 -5.46 10.50
C ALA A 133 20.32 -4.31 11.04
N HIS A 134 20.91 -3.38 11.80
CA HIS A 134 20.20 -2.20 12.31
C HIS A 134 19.84 -1.23 11.18
N LEU A 135 20.71 -1.05 10.19
CA LEU A 135 20.44 -0.22 9.02
C LEU A 135 19.28 -0.80 8.20
N ASP A 136 19.27 -2.12 7.93
CA ASP A 136 18.15 -2.78 7.24
C ASP A 136 16.84 -2.61 8.00
N SER A 137 16.87 -2.81 9.33
CA SER A 137 15.70 -2.64 10.19
C SER A 137 15.17 -1.21 10.15
N ALA A 138 16.05 -0.20 10.26
CA ALA A 138 15.69 1.21 10.19
C ALA A 138 15.08 1.57 8.83
N LEU A 139 15.67 1.11 7.73
CA LEU A 139 15.14 1.32 6.38
C LEU A 139 13.76 0.67 6.20
N ALA A 140 13.55 -0.54 6.73
CA ALA A 140 12.26 -1.22 6.71
C ALA A 140 11.19 -0.43 7.48
N TYR A 141 11.51 0.10 8.66
CA TYR A 141 10.60 0.96 9.43
C TYR A 141 10.25 2.25 8.68
N VAL A 142 11.24 2.93 8.08
CA VAL A 142 11.02 4.14 7.28
C VAL A 142 10.09 3.84 6.11
N MET A 143 10.33 2.75 5.37
CA MET A 143 9.47 2.35 4.25
C MET A 143 8.06 1.95 4.69
N TRP A 144 7.92 1.28 5.83
CA TRP A 144 6.63 0.95 6.41
C TRP A 144 5.83 2.23 6.75
N ILE A 145 6.47 3.22 7.38
CA ILE A 145 5.84 4.51 7.69
C ILE A 145 5.40 5.24 6.41
N LEU A 146 6.29 5.37 5.43
CA LEU A 146 6.01 6.07 4.17
C LEU A 146 4.86 5.38 3.41
N THR A 147 4.84 4.05 3.39
CA THR A 147 3.77 3.27 2.76
C THR A 147 2.44 3.45 3.50
N GLY A 148 2.45 3.41 4.83
CA GLY A 148 1.27 3.63 5.67
C GLY A 148 0.67 5.02 5.45
N LEU A 149 1.49 6.07 5.48
CA LEU A 149 1.07 7.44 5.20
C LEU A 149 0.48 7.58 3.79
N TRP A 150 1.11 6.96 2.80
CA TRP A 150 0.63 7.03 1.43
C TRP A 150 -0.71 6.32 1.25
N LEU A 151 -0.86 5.10 1.78
CA LEU A 151 -2.11 4.36 1.74
C LEU A 151 -3.23 5.06 2.50
N TRP A 152 -2.93 5.64 3.66
CA TRP A 152 -3.88 6.44 4.43
C TRP A 152 -4.42 7.61 3.59
N ARG A 153 -3.53 8.38 2.96
CA ARG A 153 -3.93 9.50 2.08
C ARG A 153 -4.74 9.04 0.87
N LEU A 154 -4.33 7.94 0.22
CA LEU A 154 -5.07 7.40 -0.92
C LEU A 154 -6.48 6.96 -0.51
N ARG A 155 -6.58 6.25 0.61
CA ARG A 155 -7.85 5.76 1.15
C ARG A 155 -8.76 6.92 1.55
N TRP A 156 -8.23 7.92 2.26
CA TRP A 156 -8.94 9.14 2.62
C TRP A 156 -9.52 9.84 1.38
N ARG A 157 -8.67 10.10 0.37
CA ARG A 157 -9.10 10.75 -0.88
C ARG A 157 -10.16 9.92 -1.62
N THR A 158 -10.02 8.60 -1.63
CA THR A 158 -11.01 7.70 -2.24
C THR A 158 -12.36 7.84 -1.53
N ARG A 159 -12.36 7.90 -0.19
CA ARG A 159 -13.59 8.11 0.58
C ARG A 159 -14.24 9.45 0.28
N GLN A 160 -13.45 10.52 0.19
CA GLN A 160 -13.96 11.85 -0.13
C GLN A 160 -14.59 11.91 -1.53
N GLN A 161 -13.93 11.29 -2.52
CA GLN A 161 -14.43 11.23 -3.88
C GLN A 161 -15.72 10.41 -4.01
N ASP A 162 -15.74 9.22 -3.40
CA ASP A 162 -16.86 8.28 -3.54
C ASP A 162 -17.94 8.46 -2.45
N ARG A 163 -17.79 9.47 -1.59
CA ARG A 163 -18.64 9.77 -0.43
C ARG A 163 -18.84 8.56 0.49
N ILE A 164 -17.79 7.75 0.65
CA ILE A 164 -17.79 6.54 1.48
C ILE A 164 -17.78 6.94 2.96
N SER A 165 -18.70 6.39 3.74
CA SER A 165 -18.76 6.67 5.19
C SER A 165 -17.59 6.04 5.93
N GLY A 166 -16.99 6.77 6.88
CA GLY A 166 -16.03 6.24 7.84
C GLY A 166 -15.28 7.34 8.59
N HIS A 167 -14.40 6.95 9.50
CA HIS A 167 -13.60 7.89 10.30
C HIS A 167 -12.15 7.99 9.78
N CYS A 168 -11.54 9.17 9.89
CA CYS A 168 -10.14 9.40 9.51
C CYS A 168 -9.17 8.50 10.30
N SER A 169 -9.41 8.32 11.60
CA SER A 169 -8.59 7.48 12.49
C SER A 169 -8.60 6.01 12.10
N GLU A 170 -9.74 5.49 11.62
CA GLU A 170 -9.85 4.12 11.12
C GLU A 170 -8.94 3.91 9.90
N ASP A 171 -8.91 4.86 8.98
CA ASP A 171 -8.08 4.78 7.77
C ASP A 171 -6.60 4.81 8.10
N MET A 172 -6.20 5.65 9.06
CA MET A 172 -4.85 5.69 9.56
C MET A 172 -4.48 4.36 10.21
N CYS A 173 -5.24 3.90 11.20
CA CYS A 173 -4.97 2.65 11.91
C CYS A 173 -4.88 1.45 10.97
N CYS A 174 -5.82 1.30 10.03
CA CYS A 174 -5.79 0.19 9.07
C CYS A 174 -4.58 0.27 8.11
N SER A 175 -4.19 1.47 7.68
CA SER A 175 -3.08 1.65 6.73
C SER A 175 -1.73 1.33 7.34
N PHE A 176 -1.53 1.61 8.63
CA PHE A 176 -0.31 1.22 9.34
C PHE A 176 -0.35 -0.23 9.81
N ALA A 177 -1.45 -0.71 10.39
CA ALA A 177 -1.53 -2.08 10.91
C ALA A 177 -1.40 -3.14 9.81
N CYS A 178 -2.08 -2.94 8.68
CA CYS A 178 -2.14 -3.92 7.59
C CYS A 178 -2.10 -3.24 6.21
N PRO A 179 -0.97 -2.63 5.80
CA PRO A 179 -0.86 -1.91 4.53
C PRO A 179 -1.23 -2.78 3.33
N GLY A 180 -0.88 -4.08 3.35
CA GLY A 180 -1.23 -5.00 2.27
C GLY A 180 -2.74 -5.24 2.14
N LEU A 181 -3.48 -5.33 3.24
CA LEU A 181 -4.94 -5.48 3.18
C LEU A 181 -5.63 -4.21 2.66
N VAL A 182 -5.14 -3.04 3.07
CA VAL A 182 -5.64 -1.74 2.58
C VAL A 182 -5.37 -1.59 1.08
N ALA A 183 -4.15 -1.85 0.63
CA ALA A 183 -3.80 -1.82 -0.79
C ALA A 183 -4.66 -2.79 -1.61
N SER A 184 -4.89 -4.00 -1.08
CA SER A 184 -5.73 -5.02 -1.69
C SER A 184 -7.20 -4.58 -1.81
N GLN A 185 -7.74 -3.96 -0.76
CA GLN A 185 -9.11 -3.42 -0.76
C GLN A 185 -9.25 -2.28 -1.78
N LEU A 186 -8.27 -1.36 -1.84
CA LEU A 186 -8.26 -0.29 -2.84
C LEU A 186 -8.24 -0.84 -4.26
N LEU A 187 -7.42 -1.86 -4.55
CA LEU A 187 -7.39 -2.48 -5.88
C LEU A 187 -8.73 -3.14 -6.25
N ARG A 188 -9.37 -3.87 -5.32
CA ARG A 188 -10.70 -4.47 -5.57
C ARG A 188 -11.81 -3.45 -5.74
N HIS A 189 -11.68 -2.28 -5.11
CA HIS A 189 -12.62 -1.18 -5.30
C HIS A 189 -12.63 -0.67 -6.75
N THR A 190 -11.53 -0.86 -7.49
CA THR A 190 -11.39 -0.40 -8.89
C THR A 190 -11.67 -1.45 -9.97
N ALA A 191 -11.80 -2.72 -9.60
CA ALA A 191 -11.93 -3.80 -10.57
C ALA A 191 -12.80 -4.93 -10.02
N ASP A 192 -13.68 -5.47 -10.86
CA ASP A 192 -14.42 -6.67 -10.54
C ASP A 192 -13.68 -7.93 -11.00
N TYR A 193 -12.96 -8.57 -10.08
CA TYR A 193 -12.20 -9.78 -10.38
C TYR A 193 -13.08 -11.00 -10.71
N GLY A 194 -14.40 -10.92 -10.53
CA GLY A 194 -15.34 -11.91 -11.07
C GLY A 194 -15.54 -11.82 -12.59
N GLN A 195 -15.26 -10.64 -13.18
CA GLN A 195 -15.42 -10.38 -14.61
C GLN A 195 -14.08 -10.24 -15.34
N VAL A 196 -13.08 -9.67 -14.67
CA VAL A 196 -11.76 -9.38 -15.25
C VAL A 196 -10.67 -10.09 -14.45
N SER A 197 -9.89 -10.96 -15.10
CA SER A 197 -8.81 -11.66 -14.43
C SER A 197 -7.65 -10.71 -14.09
N GLY A 198 -7.07 -10.89 -12.90
CA GLY A 198 -5.85 -10.19 -12.52
C GLY A 198 -4.62 -10.76 -13.21
N ARG A 199 -3.67 -9.91 -13.61
CA ARG A 199 -2.39 -10.34 -14.20
C ARG A 199 -1.22 -9.59 -13.57
N CYS A 200 -0.16 -10.31 -13.22
CA CYS A 200 1.07 -9.70 -12.74
C CYS A 200 1.76 -8.93 -13.87
N CYS A 201 2.57 -7.92 -13.50
CA CYS A 201 3.48 -7.22 -14.41
C CYS A 201 2.82 -6.47 -15.57
N THR A 202 1.51 -6.22 -15.52
CA THR A 202 0.85 -5.31 -16.47
C THR A 202 0.71 -3.91 -15.87
N ARG A 203 0.56 -2.90 -16.73
CA ARG A 203 0.41 -1.50 -16.32
C ARG A 203 -0.76 -1.29 -15.36
N THR A 204 -1.87 -1.99 -15.61
CA THR A 204 -3.10 -1.91 -14.82
C THR A 204 -3.24 -3.06 -13.82
N GLY A 205 -2.49 -4.15 -13.95
CA GLY A 205 -2.67 -5.37 -13.16
C GLY A 205 -3.91 -6.20 -13.54
N LEU A 206 -4.49 -5.95 -14.72
CA LEU A 206 -5.66 -6.65 -15.28
C LEU A 206 -5.30 -7.27 -16.64
N ASP A 207 -5.99 -8.35 -17.00
CA ASP A 207 -5.97 -8.95 -18.33
C ASP A 207 -6.99 -8.19 -19.19
N VAL A 208 -6.51 -7.44 -20.19
CA VAL A 208 -7.32 -6.61 -21.10
C VAL A 208 -7.13 -7.13 -22.52
#